data_AF-A0A428TUR7-F1
#
_entry.id   AF-A0A428TUR7-F1
#
_cell.length_a   1.000
_cell.length_b   1.000
_cell.length_c   1.000
_cell.angle_alpha   90.00
_cell.angle_beta   90.00
_cell.angle_gamma   90.00
#
_symmetry.space_group_name_H-M   'P 1'
#
loop_
_entity.id
_entity.type
_entity.pdbx_description
1 polymer ?
#
loop_
_entity_poly.entity_id
_entity_poly.type
_entity_poly.pdbx_seq_one_letter_code
_entity_poly.pdbx_strand_id
1 'polypeptide(L)'
;MATLSLAEKLDKIKSPGLQSQKRTVVVLQAVESTLKEQNEAPTPTGYFAALLALLQQANANDIVNPELATPAVYLLDVITPYAPQPLLRAKFTQILTLLAPVLLLQDAEPLLLRSSIGCLESLLLAQDAASWELSVSQIGPRRAVAGLFEHVS
;
A
#
# COMPACT_ATOMS: atom_id res chain seq x y z
N MET A 1 17.85 12.78 10.88
CA MET A 1 17.25 13.22 9.60
C MET A 1 15.84 13.69 9.89
N ALA A 2 15.43 14.89 9.45
CA ALA A 2 14.06 15.35 9.65
C ALA A 2 13.10 14.48 8.84
N THR A 3 12.24 13.72 9.52
CA THR A 3 11.15 12.98 8.88
C THR A 3 10.12 14.00 8.39
N LEU A 4 9.97 14.12 7.07
CA LEU A 4 8.89 14.91 6.47
C LEU A 4 7.55 14.46 7.04
N SER A 5 6.66 15.41 7.34
CA SER A 5 5.28 15.11 7.70
C SER A 5 4.54 14.50 6.50
N LEU A 6 3.43 13.78 6.77
CA LEU A 6 2.59 13.24 5.71
C LEU A 6 2.09 14.35 4.77
N ALA A 7 1.66 15.49 5.33
CA ALA A 7 1.17 16.61 4.54
C ALA A 7 2.23 17.13 3.55
N GLU A 8 3.49 17.29 4.00
CA GLU A 8 4.59 17.71 3.13
C GLU A 8 4.91 16.67 2.04
N LYS A 9 4.80 15.37 2.36
CA LYS A 9 4.97 14.31 1.34
C LYS A 9 3.87 14.35 0.29
N LEU A 10 2.61 14.50 0.70
CA LEU A 10 1.48 14.57 -0.22
C LEU A 10 1.52 15.84 -1.08
N ASP A 11 1.94 16.98 -0.52
CA ASP A 11 2.10 18.23 -1.27
C ASP A 11 3.15 18.11 -2.37
N LYS A 12 4.29 17.46 -2.08
CA LYS A 12 5.32 17.17 -3.10
C LYS A 12 4.80 16.32 -4.25
N ILE A 13 3.93 15.34 -3.96
CA ILE A 13 3.31 14.50 -5.00
C ILE A 13 2.41 15.34 -5.91
N LYS A 14 1.69 16.32 -5.35
CA LYS A 14 0.78 17.22 -6.10
C LYS A 14 1.49 18.18 -7.06
N SER A 15 2.82 18.33 -6.96
CA SER A 15 3.64 19.17 -7.83
C SER A 15 4.51 18.33 -8.78
N PRO A 16 3.92 17.65 -9.79
CA PRO A 16 4.63 16.63 -10.55
C PRO A 16 5.67 17.22 -11.52
N GLY A 17 6.85 16.60 -11.59
CA GLY A 17 7.87 16.89 -12.62
C GLY A 17 7.79 16.00 -13.87
N LEU A 18 7.09 14.86 -13.81
CA LEU A 18 7.02 13.84 -14.89
C LEU A 18 5.56 13.39 -15.15
N GLN A 19 5.27 12.89 -16.36
CA GLN A 19 3.92 12.44 -16.75
C GLN A 19 3.41 11.24 -15.93
N SER A 20 4.28 10.29 -15.58
CA SER A 20 3.92 9.16 -14.71
C SER A 20 3.44 9.60 -13.32
N GLN A 21 3.94 10.75 -12.84
CA GLN A 21 3.50 11.34 -11.56
C GLN A 21 2.11 11.97 -11.67
N LYS A 22 1.66 12.41 -12.86
CA LYS A 22 0.32 13.01 -13.03
C LYS A 22 -0.80 12.03 -12.72
N ARG A 23 -0.63 10.74 -13.04
CA ARG A 23 -1.63 9.71 -12.71
C ARG A 23 -1.79 9.59 -11.19
N THR A 24 -0.68 9.56 -10.46
CA THR A 24 -0.70 9.57 -9.00
C THR A 24 -1.38 10.80 -8.42
N VAL A 25 -1.18 11.98 -9.02
CA VAL A 25 -1.88 13.20 -8.61
C VAL A 25 -3.39 13.07 -8.78
N VAL A 26 -3.85 12.59 -9.93
CA VAL A 26 -5.28 12.40 -10.20
C VAL A 26 -5.89 11.42 -9.20
N VAL A 27 -5.22 10.29 -8.94
CA VAL A 27 -5.70 9.30 -7.96
C VAL A 27 -5.71 9.87 -6.54
N LEU A 28 -4.66 10.60 -6.13
CA LEU A 28 -4.63 11.25 -4.82
C LEU A 28 -5.77 12.25 -4.67
N GLN A 29 -6.05 13.06 -5.69
CA GLN A 29 -7.18 14.00 -5.69
C GLN A 29 -8.53 13.29 -5.61
N ALA A 30 -8.70 12.17 -6.31
CA ALA A 30 -9.92 11.37 -6.24
C ALA A 30 -10.12 10.76 -4.84
N VAL A 31 -9.05 10.29 -4.19
CA VAL A 31 -9.07 9.82 -2.80
C VAL A 31 -9.44 10.96 -1.84
N GLU A 32 -8.81 12.13 -1.97
CA GLU A 32 -9.14 13.31 -1.15
C GLU A 32 -10.60 13.76 -1.33
N SER A 33 -11.10 13.70 -2.57
CA SER A 33 -12.50 14.01 -2.87
C SER A 33 -13.44 13.01 -2.23
N THR A 34 -13.12 11.71 -2.28
CA THR A 34 -13.91 10.65 -1.64
C THR A 34 -13.98 10.84 -0.12
N LEU A 35 -12.84 11.15 0.53
CA LEU A 35 -12.81 11.42 1.97
C LEU A 35 -13.68 12.63 2.33
N LYS A 36 -13.60 13.69 1.52
CA LYS A 36 -14.42 14.89 1.71
C LYS A 36 -15.91 14.61 1.54
N GLU A 37 -16.31 13.84 0.53
CA GLU A 37 -17.71 13.44 0.30
C GLU A 37 -18.26 12.57 1.43
N GLN A 38 -17.42 11.71 2.01
CA GLN A 38 -17.77 10.86 3.16
C GLN A 38 -17.71 11.61 4.51
N ASN A 39 -17.39 12.91 4.51
CA ASN A 39 -17.15 13.71 5.73
C ASN A 39 -16.06 13.10 6.64
N GLU A 40 -15.10 12.39 6.05
CA GLU A 40 -13.96 11.83 6.76
C GLU A 40 -12.80 12.82 6.80
N ALA A 41 -12.10 12.87 7.94
CA ALA A 41 -10.92 13.68 8.07
C ALA A 41 -9.76 13.09 7.24
N PRO A 42 -8.94 13.92 6.55
CA PRO A 42 -7.79 13.50 5.76
C PRO A 42 -6.62 13.06 6.66
N THR A 43 -6.85 12.00 7.43
CA THR A 43 -5.90 11.39 8.36
C THR A 43 -5.18 10.25 7.67
N PRO A 44 -4.00 9.82 8.16
CA PRO A 44 -3.33 8.62 7.63
C PRO A 44 -4.26 7.40 7.59
N THR A 45 -5.17 7.28 8.55
CA THR A 45 -6.17 6.19 8.61
C THR A 45 -7.23 6.31 7.51
N GLY A 46 -7.78 7.51 7.28
CA GLY A 46 -8.75 7.76 6.21
C GLY A 46 -8.16 7.48 4.84
N TYR A 47 -6.98 8.05 4.56
CA TYR A 47 -6.26 7.78 3.31
C TYR A 47 -5.99 6.29 3.12
N PHE A 48 -5.53 5.60 4.17
CA PHE A 48 -5.25 4.18 4.12
C PHE A 48 -6.51 3.37 3.78
N ALA A 49 -7.64 3.64 4.42
CA ALA A 49 -8.91 2.96 4.14
C ALA A 49 -9.37 3.17 2.69
N ALA A 50 -9.36 4.42 2.21
CA ALA A 50 -9.76 4.76 0.84
C ALA A 50 -8.84 4.09 -0.21
N LEU A 51 -7.53 4.06 0.03
CA LEU A 51 -6.58 3.41 -0.87
C LEU A 51 -6.70 1.89 -0.88
N LEU A 52 -7.01 1.26 0.25
CA LEU A 52 -7.32 -0.17 0.26
C LEU A 52 -8.58 -0.48 -0.56
N ALA A 53 -9.62 0.34 -0.45
CA ALA A 53 -10.82 0.19 -1.27
C ALA A 53 -10.52 0.38 -2.76
N LEU A 54 -9.61 1.29 -3.12
CA LEU A 54 -9.17 1.48 -4.50
C LEU A 54 -8.35 0.29 -5.00
N LEU A 55 -7.44 -0.25 -4.20
CA LEU A 55 -6.65 -1.43 -4.57
C LEU A 55 -7.53 -2.68 -4.72
N GLN A 56 -8.58 -2.81 -3.91
CA GLN A 56 -9.61 -3.86 -4.10
C GLN A 56 -10.30 -3.73 -5.46
N GLN A 57 -10.66 -2.52 -5.87
CA GLN A 57 -11.24 -2.27 -7.20
C GLN A 57 -10.25 -2.57 -8.33
N ALA A 58 -8.97 -2.24 -8.13
CA ALA A 58 -7.92 -2.56 -9.08
C ALA A 58 -7.73 -4.07 -9.29
N ASN A 59 -8.16 -4.90 -8.33
CA ASN A 59 -8.06 -6.36 -8.35
C ASN A 59 -9.40 -7.08 -8.67
N ALA A 60 -10.49 -6.36 -9.00
CA ALA A 60 -11.86 -6.90 -8.98
C ALA A 60 -12.19 -7.98 -10.03
N ASN A 61 -11.36 -8.19 -11.07
CA ASN A 61 -11.67 -9.06 -12.21
C ASN A 61 -10.62 -10.19 -12.42
N ASP A 62 -9.98 -10.67 -11.35
CA ASP A 62 -8.85 -11.62 -11.40
C ASP A 62 -7.64 -11.14 -12.24
N ILE A 63 -7.70 -9.91 -12.75
CA ILE A 63 -6.67 -9.21 -13.51
C ILE A 63 -6.41 -7.91 -12.76
N VAL A 64 -5.15 -7.71 -12.37
CA VAL A 64 -4.71 -6.46 -11.75
C VAL A 64 -4.73 -5.36 -12.81
N ASN A 65 -5.46 -4.28 -12.56
CA ASN A 65 -5.40 -3.07 -13.39
C ASN A 65 -4.20 -2.20 -12.94
N PRO A 66 -3.07 -2.17 -13.68
CA PRO A 66 -1.88 -1.43 -13.27
C PRO A 66 -2.12 0.08 -13.22
N GLU A 67 -3.07 0.62 -13.98
CA GLU A 67 -3.36 2.05 -14.00
C GLU A 67 -3.95 2.55 -12.67
N LEU A 68 -4.63 1.66 -11.94
CA LEU A 68 -5.15 1.93 -10.60
C LEU A 68 -4.23 1.38 -9.51
N ALA A 69 -3.68 0.18 -9.71
CA ALA A 69 -2.84 -0.48 -8.72
C ALA A 69 -1.53 0.28 -8.47
N THR A 70 -0.85 0.76 -9.52
CA THR A 70 0.43 1.50 -9.37
C THR A 70 0.30 2.73 -8.46
N PRO A 71 -0.57 3.71 -8.74
CA PRO A 71 -0.72 4.87 -7.87
C PRO A 71 -1.30 4.50 -6.50
N ALA A 72 -2.21 3.52 -6.40
CA ALA A 72 -2.77 3.10 -5.12
C ALA A 72 -1.71 2.51 -4.18
N VAL A 73 -0.89 1.57 -4.69
CA VAL A 73 0.19 0.94 -3.92
C VAL A 73 1.29 1.94 -3.59
N TYR A 74 1.65 2.83 -4.51
CA TYR A 74 2.60 3.91 -4.22
C TYR A 74 2.12 4.82 -3.09
N LEU A 75 0.85 5.23 -3.11
CA LEU A 75 0.29 6.06 -2.04
C LEU A 75 0.19 5.27 -0.71
N LEU A 76 -0.13 3.97 -0.75
CA LEU A 76 -0.09 3.11 0.44
C LEU A 76 1.32 3.03 1.04
N ASP A 77 2.36 2.86 0.23
CA ASP A 77 3.76 2.92 0.67
C ASP A 77 4.10 4.28 1.33
N VAL A 78 3.62 5.38 0.76
CA VAL A 78 3.82 6.72 1.34
C VAL A 78 3.11 6.88 2.68
N ILE A 79 1.90 6.32 2.84
CA ILE A 79 1.02 6.55 4.00
C ILE A 79 1.26 5.57 5.14
N THR A 80 1.63 4.31 4.84
CA THR A 80 1.80 3.24 5.83
C THR A 80 2.74 3.61 6.99
N PRO A 81 3.86 4.34 6.81
CA PRO A 81 4.71 4.77 7.92
C PRO A 81 4.05 5.76 8.89
N TYR A 82 2.96 6.42 8.48
CA TYR A 82 2.20 7.38 9.28
C TYR A 82 0.91 6.78 9.85
N ALA A 83 0.54 5.58 9.45
CA ALA A 83 -0.64 4.89 9.94
C ALA A 83 -0.39 4.30 11.34
N PRO A 84 -1.40 4.25 12.21
CA PRO A 84 -1.26 3.60 13.52
C PRO A 84 -0.87 2.12 13.38
N GLN A 85 0.16 1.67 14.08
CA GLN A 85 0.57 0.26 14.05
C GLN A 85 -0.57 -0.74 14.37
N PRO A 86 -1.50 -0.47 15.31
CA PRO A 86 -2.64 -1.37 15.54
C PRO A 86 -3.52 -1.56 14.30
N LEU A 87 -3.68 -0.52 13.48
CA LEU A 87 -4.43 -0.59 12.22
C LEU A 87 -3.72 -1.51 11.22
N LEU A 88 -2.40 -1.33 11.05
CA LEU A 88 -1.59 -2.14 10.14
C LEU A 88 -1.60 -3.62 10.53
N ARG A 89 -1.54 -3.92 11.84
CA ARG A 89 -1.70 -5.29 12.37
C ARG A 89 -3.08 -5.86 12.08
N ALA A 90 -4.14 -5.14 12.45
CA ALA A 90 -5.52 -5.60 12.25
C ALA A 90 -5.87 -5.85 10.78
N LYS A 91 -5.19 -5.16 9.86
CA LYS A 91 -5.43 -5.24 8.42
C LYS A 91 -4.38 -6.06 7.67
N PHE A 92 -3.37 -6.61 8.36
CA PHE A 92 -2.21 -7.27 7.74
C PHE A 92 -2.62 -8.30 6.68
N THR A 93 -3.46 -9.27 7.04
CA THR A 93 -3.92 -10.33 6.14
C THR A 93 -4.62 -9.76 4.91
N GLN A 94 -5.53 -8.79 5.09
CA GLN A 94 -6.26 -8.16 4.00
C GLN A 94 -5.29 -7.48 3.01
N ILE A 95 -4.33 -6.72 3.51
CA ILE A 95 -3.39 -5.97 2.67
C ILE A 95 -2.44 -6.93 1.95
N LEU A 96 -1.94 -7.94 2.65
CA LEU A 96 -1.08 -8.97 2.06
C LEU A 96 -1.80 -9.71 0.92
N THR A 97 -3.08 -10.06 1.09
CA THR A 97 -3.88 -10.68 0.03
C THR A 97 -4.04 -9.76 -1.18
N LEU A 98 -4.14 -8.45 -0.98
CA LEU A 98 -4.25 -7.48 -2.09
C LEU A 98 -2.91 -7.18 -2.77
N LEU A 99 -1.81 -7.23 -2.03
CA LEU A 99 -0.46 -7.04 -2.55
C LEU A 99 0.11 -8.28 -3.23
N ALA A 100 -0.32 -9.49 -2.83
CA ALA A 100 0.23 -10.73 -3.38
C ALA A 100 0.11 -10.80 -4.92
N PRO A 101 -1.06 -10.56 -5.56
CA PRO A 101 -1.14 -10.56 -7.02
C PRO A 101 -0.19 -9.56 -7.68
N VAL A 102 0.01 -8.40 -7.04
CA VAL A 102 0.89 -7.32 -7.54
C VAL A 102 2.37 -7.73 -7.46
N LEU A 103 2.78 -8.34 -6.34
CA LEU A 103 4.14 -8.83 -6.12
C LEU A 103 4.51 -9.99 -7.07
N LEU A 104 3.51 -10.70 -7.62
CA LEU A 104 3.68 -11.86 -8.49
C LEU A 104 3.57 -11.54 -9.98
N LEU A 105 3.36 -10.26 -10.34
CA LEU A 105 3.34 -9.83 -11.75
C LEU A 105 4.75 -9.94 -12.35
N GLN A 106 4.93 -10.81 -13.35
CA GLN A 106 6.22 -11.04 -13.99
C GLN A 106 6.80 -9.79 -14.68
N ASP A 107 5.93 -8.95 -15.24
CA ASP A 107 6.30 -7.70 -15.93
C ASP A 107 5.81 -6.45 -15.16
N ALA A 108 5.86 -6.49 -13.83
CA ALA A 108 5.48 -5.34 -13.02
C ALA A 108 6.37 -4.12 -13.33
N GLU A 109 5.76 -2.93 -13.46
CA GLU A 109 6.54 -1.70 -13.53
C GLU A 109 7.46 -1.57 -12.29
N PRO A 110 8.71 -1.09 -12.45
CA PRO A 110 9.65 -0.98 -11.33
C PRO A 110 9.14 -0.18 -10.13
N LEU A 111 8.33 0.87 -10.38
CA LEU A 111 7.72 1.67 -9.31
C LEU A 111 6.68 0.86 -8.52
N LEU A 112 5.86 0.07 -9.21
CA LEU A 112 4.84 -0.76 -8.57
C LEU A 112 5.48 -1.82 -7.68
N LEU A 113 6.51 -2.51 -8.18
CA LEU A 113 7.23 -3.52 -7.39
C LEU A 113 7.91 -2.89 -6.17
N ARG A 114 8.65 -1.79 -6.37
CA ARG A 114 9.29 -1.04 -5.27
C ARG A 114 8.30 -0.63 -4.19
N SER A 115 7.17 -0.06 -4.60
CA SER A 115 6.14 0.42 -3.68
C SER A 115 5.45 -0.74 -2.94
N SER A 116 5.25 -1.86 -3.62
CA SER A 116 4.68 -3.07 -3.01
C SER A 116 5.60 -3.60 -1.91
N ILE A 117 6.92 -3.60 -2.14
CA ILE A 117 7.92 -4.02 -1.17
C ILE A 117 7.97 -3.04 0.01
N GLY A 118 7.97 -1.72 -0.21
CA GLY A 118 7.99 -0.73 0.88
C GLY A 118 6.73 -0.75 1.74
N CYS A 119 5.57 -0.98 1.11
CA CYS A 119 4.31 -1.23 1.82
C CYS A 119 4.43 -2.51 2.67
N LEU A 120 4.90 -3.62 2.09
CA LEU A 120 5.09 -4.88 2.81
C LEU A 120 6.08 -4.76 3.99
N GLU A 121 7.19 -4.05 3.80
CA GLU A 121 8.16 -3.73 4.86
C GLU A 121 7.46 -3.04 6.04
N SER A 122 6.70 -1.98 5.76
CA SER A 122 5.94 -1.25 6.80
C SER A 122 4.95 -2.14 7.54
N LEU A 123 4.32 -3.10 6.85
CA LEU A 123 3.41 -4.07 7.46
C LEU A 123 4.12 -5.08 8.36
N LEU A 124 5.27 -5.58 7.91
CA LEU A 124 6.10 -6.53 8.67
C LEU A 124 6.66 -5.86 9.93
N LEU A 125 7.14 -4.62 9.82
CA LEU A 125 7.64 -3.83 10.95
C LEU A 125 6.57 -3.51 11.99
N ALA A 126 5.30 -3.44 11.58
CA ALA A 126 4.19 -3.16 12.50
C ALA A 126 3.76 -4.38 13.34
N GLN A 127 4.19 -5.59 12.99
CA GLN A 127 3.79 -6.82 13.69
C GLN A 127 4.42 -6.93 15.09
N ASP A 128 3.69 -7.52 16.03
CA ASP A 128 4.23 -7.88 17.34
C ASP A 128 4.87 -9.27 17.33
N ALA A 129 5.59 -9.58 18.41
CA ALA A 129 6.33 -10.85 18.53
C ALA A 129 5.41 -12.08 18.41
N ALA A 130 4.17 -12.01 18.91
CA ALA A 130 3.24 -13.13 18.85
C ALA A 130 2.83 -13.45 17.41
N SER A 131 2.59 -12.42 16.58
CA SER A 131 2.34 -12.59 15.15
C SER A 131 3.50 -13.30 14.44
N TRP A 132 4.73 -13.10 14.87
CA TRP A 132 5.91 -13.77 14.31
C TRP A 132 6.03 -15.23 14.75
N GLU A 133 5.44 -15.65 15.87
CA GLU A 133 5.49 -17.05 16.29
C GLU A 133 4.53 -17.97 15.53
N LEU A 134 3.59 -17.41 14.77
CA LEU A 134 2.69 -18.18 13.91
C LEU A 134 3.48 -19.02 12.90
N SER A 135 2.96 -20.20 12.57
CA SER A 135 3.58 -21.07 11.57
C SER A 135 3.44 -20.51 10.15
N VAL A 136 4.35 -20.90 9.24
CA VAL A 136 4.29 -20.50 7.82
C VAL A 136 3.00 -20.96 7.10
N SER A 137 2.28 -21.93 7.67
CA SER A 137 1.00 -22.39 7.14
C SER A 137 -0.11 -21.34 7.27
N GLN A 138 -0.01 -20.45 8.27
CA GLN A 138 -0.98 -19.38 8.52
C GLN A 138 -0.61 -18.12 7.73
N ILE A 139 -1.60 -17.33 7.32
CA ILE A 139 -1.36 -16.05 6.66
C ILE A 139 -0.88 -15.03 7.71
N GLY A 140 0.44 -14.93 7.83
CA GLY A 140 1.15 -14.09 8.79
C GLY A 140 2.52 -13.65 8.27
N PRO A 141 3.31 -12.93 9.09
CA PRO A 141 4.56 -12.32 8.65
C PRO A 141 5.61 -13.35 8.20
N ARG A 142 5.73 -14.51 8.86
CA ARG A 142 6.62 -15.60 8.41
C ARG A 142 6.24 -16.12 7.02
N ARG A 143 4.94 -16.28 6.73
CA ARG A 143 4.46 -16.70 5.40
C ARG A 143 4.72 -15.64 4.33
N ALA A 144 4.48 -14.36 4.65
CA ALA A 144 4.76 -13.28 3.72
C ALA A 144 6.24 -13.25 3.31
N VAL A 145 7.14 -13.38 4.29
CA VAL A 145 8.59 -13.45 4.04
C VAL A 145 8.96 -14.71 3.24
N ALA A 146 8.42 -15.88 3.60
CA ALA A 146 8.68 -17.11 2.86
C ALA A 146 8.28 -17.01 1.38
N GLY A 147 7.10 -16.44 1.10
CA GLY A 147 6.61 -16.22 -0.26
C GLY A 147 7.55 -15.37 -1.11
N LEU A 148 8.24 -14.37 -0.53
CA LEU A 148 9.23 -13.58 -1.28
C LEU A 148 10.41 -14.42 -1.77
N PHE A 149 10.82 -15.45 -1.03
CA PHE A 149 11.97 -16.29 -1.38
C PHE A 149 11.62 -17.40 -2.37
N GLU A 150 10.40 -17.93 -2.33
CA GLU A 150 9.94 -18.96 -3.28
C GLU A 150 9.92 -18.45 -4.73
N HIS A 151 9.88 -17.15 -4.96
CA HIS A 151 9.86 -16.54 -6.31
C HIS A 151 11.24 -16.11 -6.82
N VAL A 152 12.32 -16.31 -6.06
CA VAL A 152 13.71 -15.95 -6.45
C VAL A 152 14.53 -17.20 -6.83
N SER A 153 13.92 -18.38 -6.88
CA SER A 153 14.55 -19.67 -7.24
C SER A 153 14.21 -20.10 -8.66
#